data_AF-A0A355GKS5-F1
#
_entry.id   AF-A0A355GKS5-F1
#
_cell.length_a   1.000
_cell.length_b   1.000
_cell.length_c   1.000
_cell.angle_alpha   90.00
_cell.angle_beta   90.00
_cell.angle_gamma   90.00
#
_symmetry.space_group_name_H-M   'P 1'
#
loop_
_entity.id
_entity.type
_entity.pdbx_description
1 polymer ?
#
loop_
_entity_poly.entity_id
_entity_poly.type
_entity_poly.pdbx_seq_one_letter_code
_entity_poly.pdbx_strand_id
1 'polypeptide(L)'
;IWYQGESNHSEGMLYYEKMKALIGGWREVWNQGEFPFLYVQIAPFQYGSESPSILPVFWEAQNKALEIPHTGQVVIHDIGDLKDIHPTNKQDVGERLALIALAQTYGQKGLVHSGPVFKSLQKEGAKLRVTFDHVGSGLVSRDGKPLNWFEIIGEETDFVPAEAVIEGDSVILSSPKVKQAAAMRFGWNKLAEPNLSNKEGLPAAPFRAGEVPERDWMSLKVDESKEYKLIYDLDLKHLGRTINYTTDASGDFKTPFDRIAYFLELQKIGEETQYVYVSMDAFTDDVKQIGVPTLDSKARFQTKVNNLNVVSNVADIVTGNGLPGGNIEFWSGNYGPLNAKNIPNASATLWDFGDEFADPADGYGCMQVHNYEAKQTLFAINQWKGGPSADIGIGNSSSDGRTRDWTFTSNASQYEVKRLRVLVRTK
;
A
#
# COMPACT_ATOMS: atom_id res chain seq x y z
N ILE A 1 -6.51 30.00 -17.71
CA ILE A 1 -6.47 29.52 -16.30
C ILE A 1 -7.37 28.30 -16.21
N TRP A 2 -6.90 27.23 -15.58
CA TRP A 2 -7.60 25.96 -15.46
C TRP A 2 -7.56 25.46 -14.01
N TYR A 3 -8.71 25.29 -13.37
CA TYR A 3 -8.79 24.72 -12.03
C TYR A 3 -9.81 23.60 -12.06
N GLN A 4 -9.30 22.38 -12.17
CA GLN A 4 -10.09 21.16 -12.27
C GLN A 4 -9.21 19.98 -11.87
N GLY A 5 -9.84 18.94 -11.36
CA GLY A 5 -9.24 17.63 -11.16
C GLY A 5 -10.04 16.75 -10.22
N GLU A 6 -10.92 17.34 -9.42
CA GLU A 6 -11.72 16.71 -8.38
C GLU A 6 -12.53 15.53 -8.90
N SER A 7 -13.14 15.64 -10.08
CA SER A 7 -13.87 14.52 -10.71
C SER A 7 -12.99 13.47 -11.39
N ASN A 8 -11.68 13.72 -11.52
CA ASN A 8 -10.71 12.83 -12.17
C ASN A 8 -9.58 12.39 -11.22
N HIS A 9 -9.70 12.66 -9.91
CA HIS A 9 -8.64 12.45 -8.92
C HIS A 9 -8.14 10.98 -8.86
N SER A 10 -8.93 10.02 -9.33
CA SER A 10 -8.58 8.59 -9.37
C SER A 10 -7.87 8.14 -10.65
N GLU A 11 -7.68 9.02 -11.63
CA GLU A 11 -7.11 8.67 -12.94
C GLU A 11 -5.58 8.57 -12.97
N GLY A 12 -4.90 9.10 -11.95
CA GLY A 12 -3.44 9.14 -11.88
C GLY A 12 -2.80 9.71 -13.15
N MET A 13 -1.81 9.01 -13.71
CA MET A 13 -1.04 9.47 -14.87
C MET A 13 -1.85 9.62 -16.17
N LEU A 14 -3.03 9.02 -16.28
CA LEU A 14 -3.93 9.27 -17.42
C LEU A 14 -4.32 10.76 -17.49
N TYR A 15 -4.40 11.44 -16.35
CA TYR A 15 -4.71 12.87 -16.31
C TYR A 15 -3.64 13.73 -16.99
N TYR A 16 -2.35 13.34 -16.92
CA TYR A 16 -1.28 14.03 -17.64
C TYR A 16 -1.46 13.93 -19.17
N GLU A 17 -1.87 12.76 -19.67
CA GLU A 17 -2.18 12.58 -21.09
C GLU A 17 -3.37 13.46 -21.53
N LYS A 18 -4.39 13.57 -20.67
CA LYS A 18 -5.54 14.46 -20.90
C LYS A 18 -5.14 15.94 -20.89
N MET A 19 -4.26 16.35 -19.98
CA MET A 19 -3.72 17.72 -19.93
C MET A 19 -2.94 18.05 -21.22
N LYS A 20 -2.10 17.13 -21.72
CA LYS A 20 -1.43 17.30 -23.03
C LYS A 20 -2.43 17.49 -24.17
N ALA A 21 -3.44 16.64 -24.24
CA ALA A 21 -4.48 16.73 -25.27
C ALA A 21 -5.30 18.03 -25.17
N LEU A 22 -5.68 18.44 -23.95
CA LEU A 22 -6.42 19.67 -23.70
C LEU A 22 -5.63 20.91 -24.13
N ILE A 23 -4.39 21.05 -23.63
CA ILE A 23 -3.54 22.21 -23.90
C ILE A 23 -3.17 22.26 -25.37
N GLY A 24 -2.76 21.13 -25.96
CA GLY A 24 -2.40 21.04 -27.37
C GLY A 24 -3.59 21.35 -28.28
N GLY A 25 -4.75 20.73 -28.03
CA GLY A 25 -5.95 20.97 -28.81
C GLY A 25 -6.46 22.41 -28.71
N TRP A 26 -6.40 23.03 -27.53
CA TRP A 26 -6.74 24.45 -27.41
C TRP A 26 -5.77 25.35 -28.15
N ARG A 27 -4.45 25.10 -28.06
CA ARG A 27 -3.44 25.85 -28.82
C ARG A 27 -3.65 25.74 -30.33
N GLU A 28 -4.00 24.55 -30.82
CA GLU A 28 -4.34 24.31 -32.22
C GLU A 28 -5.59 25.09 -32.65
N VAL A 29 -6.70 24.93 -31.94
CA VAL A 29 -7.99 25.55 -32.31
C VAL A 29 -7.94 27.07 -32.22
N TRP A 30 -7.28 27.62 -31.20
CA TRP A 30 -7.16 29.08 -31.04
C TRP A 30 -6.14 29.68 -32.01
N ASN A 31 -5.15 28.90 -32.45
CA ASN A 31 -4.10 29.30 -33.38
C ASN A 31 -3.38 30.61 -32.94
N GLN A 32 -3.08 30.73 -31.64
CA GLN A 32 -2.37 31.86 -31.03
C GLN A 32 -0.96 31.46 -30.53
N GLY A 33 -0.38 30.44 -31.14
CA GLY A 33 0.89 29.86 -30.70
C GLY A 33 0.78 29.19 -29.33
N GLU A 34 1.90 29.14 -28.61
CA GLU A 34 1.99 28.50 -27.29
C GLU A 34 1.57 29.46 -26.17
N PHE A 35 0.32 29.90 -26.17
CA PHE A 35 -0.16 30.81 -25.13
C PHE A 35 0.00 30.21 -23.71
N PRO A 36 0.22 31.04 -22.68
CA PRO A 36 0.40 30.58 -21.30
C PRO A 36 -0.80 29.81 -20.78
N PHE A 37 -0.56 28.64 -20.18
CA PHE A 37 -1.60 27.82 -19.57
C PHE A 37 -1.32 27.62 -18.07
N LEU A 38 -1.97 28.43 -17.24
CA LEU A 38 -1.84 28.35 -15.78
C LEU A 38 -2.94 27.47 -15.19
N TYR A 39 -2.57 26.59 -14.26
CA TYR A 39 -3.51 25.69 -13.59
C TYR A 39 -3.27 25.56 -12.09
N VAL A 40 -4.25 24.99 -11.39
CA VAL A 40 -4.23 24.84 -9.93
C VAL A 40 -4.21 23.35 -9.59
N GLN A 41 -3.24 22.93 -8.78
CA GLN A 41 -3.23 21.59 -8.16
C GLN A 41 -4.43 21.47 -7.23
N ILE A 42 -5.18 20.38 -7.27
CA ILE A 42 -6.39 20.28 -6.44
C ILE A 42 -6.04 20.15 -4.95
N ALA A 43 -6.90 20.67 -4.07
CA ALA A 43 -6.66 20.68 -2.63
C ALA A 43 -6.79 19.27 -2.00
N PRO A 44 -6.20 19.04 -0.83
CA PRO A 44 -6.46 17.87 0.01
C PRO A 44 -7.95 17.79 0.36
N PHE A 45 -8.51 16.58 0.35
CA PHE A 45 -9.92 16.34 0.68
C PHE A 45 -10.16 14.89 1.11
N GLN A 46 -11.10 14.68 2.03
CA GLN A 46 -11.52 13.34 2.44
C GLN A 46 -12.49 12.71 1.42
N TYR A 47 -11.94 12.05 0.40
CA TYR A 47 -12.71 11.21 -0.52
C TYR A 47 -13.12 9.88 0.16
N GLY A 48 -14.18 9.91 0.97
CA GLY A 48 -14.77 8.72 1.59
C GLY A 48 -13.75 7.77 2.23
N SER A 49 -13.89 6.47 2.04
CA SER A 49 -12.94 5.44 2.47
C SER A 49 -11.83 5.16 1.46
N GLU A 50 -11.66 6.01 0.44
CA GLU A 50 -10.63 5.78 -0.57
C GLU A 50 -9.22 5.79 0.01
N SER A 51 -8.33 5.08 -0.68
CA SER A 51 -6.92 5.07 -0.38
C SER A 51 -6.35 6.49 -0.18
N PRO A 52 -5.53 6.72 0.87
CA PRO A 52 -4.82 7.97 1.03
C PRO A 52 -3.84 8.29 -0.11
N SER A 53 -3.37 7.30 -0.88
CA SER A 53 -2.36 7.50 -1.93
C SER A 53 -2.91 7.91 -3.30
N ILE A 54 -4.22 7.76 -3.53
CA ILE A 54 -4.84 8.09 -4.83
C ILE A 54 -4.60 9.55 -5.20
N LEU A 55 -4.88 10.46 -4.26
CA LEU A 55 -4.79 11.89 -4.50
C LEU A 55 -3.33 12.35 -4.72
N PRO A 56 -2.32 11.88 -3.96
CA PRO A 56 -0.90 12.12 -4.27
C PRO A 56 -0.44 11.63 -5.65
N VAL A 57 -0.90 10.46 -6.11
CA VAL A 57 -0.59 9.98 -7.47
C VAL A 57 -1.17 10.91 -8.53
N PHE A 58 -2.36 11.46 -8.29
CA PHE A 58 -2.96 12.47 -9.14
C PHE A 58 -2.22 13.81 -9.10
N TRP A 59 -1.79 14.26 -7.92
CA TRP A 59 -0.95 15.45 -7.78
C TRP A 59 0.36 15.33 -8.53
N GLU A 60 0.97 14.14 -8.57
CA GLU A 60 2.16 13.86 -9.38
C GLU A 60 1.86 14.04 -10.88
N ALA A 61 0.69 13.60 -11.36
CA ALA A 61 0.26 13.86 -12.74
C ALA A 61 0.05 15.36 -13.02
N GLN A 62 -0.50 16.12 -12.06
CA GLN A 62 -0.60 17.58 -12.16
C GLN A 62 0.77 18.25 -12.14
N ASN A 63 1.73 17.78 -11.33
CA ASN A 63 3.10 18.29 -11.33
C ASN A 63 3.80 18.02 -12.67
N LYS A 64 3.62 16.81 -13.23
CA LYS A 64 4.23 16.44 -14.52
C LYS A 64 3.74 17.32 -15.67
N ALA A 65 2.53 17.88 -15.59
CA ALA A 65 2.04 18.81 -16.60
C ALA A 65 2.90 20.09 -16.74
N LEU A 66 3.78 20.41 -15.77
CA LEU A 66 4.80 21.46 -15.90
C LEU A 66 5.84 21.18 -17.00
N GLU A 67 5.99 19.92 -17.45
CA GLU A 67 6.83 19.57 -18.60
C GLU A 67 6.26 20.10 -19.94
N ILE A 68 4.98 20.47 -19.97
CA ILE A 68 4.35 21.05 -21.16
C ILE A 68 4.80 22.52 -21.27
N PRO A 69 5.32 22.98 -22.43
CA PRO A 69 5.83 24.35 -22.58
C PRO A 69 4.81 25.43 -22.22
N HIS A 70 5.29 26.54 -21.63
CA HIS A 70 4.50 27.70 -21.18
C HIS A 70 3.32 27.32 -20.28
N THR A 71 3.54 26.40 -19.34
CA THR A 71 2.59 26.08 -18.28
C THR A 71 3.10 26.58 -16.93
N GLY A 72 2.17 26.77 -15.99
CA GLY A 72 2.49 27.09 -14.61
C GLY A 72 1.44 26.54 -13.67
N GLN A 73 1.87 26.09 -12.50
CA GLN A 73 1.03 25.42 -11.51
C GLN A 73 1.00 26.21 -10.21
N VAL A 74 -0.20 26.39 -9.65
CA VAL A 74 -0.39 26.88 -8.29
C VAL A 74 -0.67 25.70 -7.35
N VAL A 75 0.11 25.62 -6.28
CA VAL A 75 -0.07 24.67 -5.18
C VAL A 75 -0.94 25.32 -4.10
N ILE A 76 -1.90 24.58 -3.53
CA ILE A 76 -2.90 25.11 -2.59
C ILE A 76 -3.17 24.21 -1.37
N HIS A 77 -2.29 23.27 -1.04
CA HIS A 77 -2.51 22.35 0.11
C HIS A 77 -2.62 23.05 1.46
N ASP A 78 -2.16 24.29 1.56
CA ASP A 78 -2.19 25.10 2.76
C ASP A 78 -3.46 25.93 2.94
N ILE A 79 -4.31 26.00 1.90
CA ILE A 79 -5.55 26.79 1.87
C ILE A 79 -6.75 25.94 1.41
N GLY A 80 -6.67 24.63 1.62
CA GLY A 80 -7.75 23.67 1.39
C GLY A 80 -8.78 23.61 2.52
N ASP A 81 -9.76 22.72 2.38
CA ASP A 81 -10.67 22.33 3.46
C ASP A 81 -10.91 20.80 3.37
N LEU A 82 -10.49 20.07 4.41
CA LEU A 82 -10.61 18.61 4.41
C LEU A 82 -12.07 18.12 4.46
N LYS A 83 -13.02 19.00 4.80
CA LYS A 83 -14.45 18.71 4.97
C LYS A 83 -15.31 19.27 3.84
N ASP A 84 -14.80 20.23 3.08
CA ASP A 84 -15.49 20.79 1.91
C ASP A 84 -14.56 20.77 0.70
N ILE A 85 -14.97 20.04 -0.34
CA ILE A 85 -14.25 19.93 -1.61
C ILE A 85 -14.16 21.28 -2.35
N HIS A 86 -14.89 22.31 -1.92
CA HIS A 86 -14.84 23.67 -2.46
C HIS A 86 -14.22 24.68 -1.48
N PRO A 87 -12.87 24.72 -1.33
CA PRO A 87 -12.20 25.67 -0.43
C PRO A 87 -12.62 27.10 -0.73
N THR A 88 -12.98 27.86 0.31
CA THR A 88 -13.57 29.20 0.19
C THR A 88 -12.53 30.29 -0.11
N ASN A 89 -11.26 30.09 0.29
CA ASN A 89 -10.17 31.02 -0.01
C ASN A 89 -9.76 30.95 -1.49
N LYS A 90 -10.52 31.62 -2.36
CA LYS A 90 -10.18 31.76 -3.78
C LYS A 90 -9.30 32.97 -4.07
N GLN A 91 -9.17 33.89 -3.11
CA GLN A 91 -8.35 35.09 -3.28
C GLN A 91 -6.86 34.71 -3.39
N ASP A 92 -6.34 33.92 -2.46
CA ASP A 92 -4.93 33.51 -2.49
C ASP A 92 -4.61 32.65 -3.73
N VAL A 93 -5.57 31.86 -4.21
CA VAL A 93 -5.42 31.12 -5.48
C VAL A 93 -5.23 32.09 -6.64
N GLY A 94 -6.06 33.13 -6.72
CA GLY A 94 -5.96 34.18 -7.74
C GLY A 94 -4.64 34.97 -7.65
N GLU A 95 -4.21 35.32 -6.44
CA GLU A 95 -2.94 36.03 -6.20
C GLU A 95 -1.74 35.18 -6.65
N ARG A 96 -1.71 33.88 -6.33
CA ARG A 96 -0.65 32.96 -6.78
C ARG A 96 -0.64 32.79 -8.30
N LEU A 97 -1.80 32.69 -8.95
CA LEU A 97 -1.91 32.66 -10.41
C LEU A 97 -1.37 33.96 -11.04
N ALA A 98 -1.68 35.11 -10.43
CA ALA A 98 -1.19 36.40 -10.87
C ALA A 98 0.34 36.52 -10.76
N LEU A 99 0.94 36.01 -9.68
CA LEU A 99 2.40 35.98 -9.52
C LEU A 99 3.08 35.23 -10.67
N ILE A 100 2.57 34.05 -11.03
CA ILE A 100 3.11 33.26 -12.16
C ILE A 100 2.96 34.02 -13.48
N ALA A 101 1.78 34.57 -13.74
CA ALA A 101 1.53 35.35 -14.95
C ALA A 101 2.47 36.56 -15.06
N LEU A 102 2.63 37.33 -13.98
CA LEU A 102 3.50 38.51 -13.95
C LEU A 102 4.96 38.14 -14.24
N ALA A 103 5.46 37.08 -13.61
CA ALA A 103 6.84 36.65 -13.78
C ALA A 103 7.10 36.05 -15.17
N GLN A 104 6.25 35.13 -15.62
CA GLN A 104 6.52 34.29 -16.80
C GLN A 104 5.93 34.84 -18.10
N THR A 105 4.80 35.55 -18.03
CA THR A 105 4.11 36.09 -19.23
C THR A 105 4.40 37.57 -19.43
N TYR A 106 4.36 38.37 -18.36
CA TYR A 106 4.58 39.82 -18.45
C TYR A 106 6.04 40.24 -18.22
N GLY A 107 6.93 39.28 -17.95
CA GLY A 107 8.38 39.53 -17.87
C GLY A 107 8.83 40.32 -16.65
N GLN A 108 8.04 40.36 -15.58
CA GLN A 108 8.42 41.03 -14.33
C GLN A 108 9.56 40.25 -13.65
N LYS A 109 10.77 40.83 -13.67
CA LYS A 109 11.98 40.20 -13.12
C LYS A 109 12.02 40.29 -11.60
N GLY A 110 12.64 39.29 -10.96
CA GLY A 110 12.86 39.26 -9.51
C GLY A 110 11.64 38.91 -8.67
N LEU A 111 10.50 38.58 -9.29
CA LEU A 111 9.29 38.17 -8.59
C LEU A 111 9.35 36.68 -8.21
N VAL A 112 9.24 36.39 -6.92
CA VAL A 112 9.04 35.02 -6.43
C VAL A 112 7.60 34.61 -6.74
N HIS A 113 7.45 33.58 -7.56
CA HIS A 113 6.16 33.18 -8.13
C HIS A 113 5.85 31.69 -7.97
N SER A 114 6.76 30.93 -7.36
CA SER A 114 6.58 29.51 -7.07
C SER A 114 7.14 29.21 -5.68
N GLY A 115 6.56 28.21 -5.02
CA GLY A 115 7.12 27.61 -3.81
C GLY A 115 8.27 26.66 -4.12
N PRO A 116 8.87 26.03 -3.11
CA PRO A 116 9.98 25.10 -3.30
C PRO A 116 9.61 23.93 -4.22
N VAL A 117 10.45 23.66 -5.22
CA VAL A 117 10.29 22.55 -6.17
C VAL A 117 11.46 21.60 -6.02
N PHE A 118 11.19 20.29 -5.97
CA PHE A 118 12.23 19.27 -5.90
C PHE A 118 13.25 19.42 -7.04
N LYS A 119 14.54 19.46 -6.70
CA LYS A 119 15.65 19.54 -7.65
C LYS A 119 16.46 18.26 -7.70
N SER A 120 16.89 17.76 -6.54
CA SER A 120 17.74 16.58 -6.47
C SER A 120 17.65 15.88 -5.12
N LEU A 121 17.93 14.58 -5.13
CA LEU A 121 18.05 13.74 -3.96
C LEU A 121 19.48 13.18 -3.87
N GLN A 122 20.14 13.39 -2.74
CA GLN A 122 21.44 12.80 -2.45
C GLN A 122 21.33 11.84 -1.26
N LYS A 123 21.87 10.62 -1.42
CA LYS A 123 21.95 9.63 -0.34
C LYS A 123 23.20 9.88 0.50
N GLU A 124 23.02 10.02 1.81
CA GLU A 124 24.08 10.27 2.79
C GLU A 124 24.03 9.19 3.89
N GLY A 125 24.18 7.92 3.50
CA GLY A 125 24.05 6.76 4.39
C GLY A 125 22.62 6.57 4.90
N ALA A 126 22.40 6.83 6.19
CA ALA A 126 21.06 6.76 6.83
C ALA A 126 20.19 8.00 6.55
N LYS A 127 20.76 9.04 5.92
CA LYS A 127 20.06 10.30 5.64
C LYS A 127 19.83 10.49 4.15
N LEU A 128 18.82 11.31 3.83
CA LEU A 128 18.62 11.85 2.49
C LEU A 128 18.70 13.37 2.55
N ARG A 129 19.50 13.97 1.66
CA ARG A 129 19.50 15.41 1.42
C ARG A 129 18.64 15.69 0.19
N VAL A 130 17.56 16.44 0.42
CA VAL A 130 16.63 16.87 -0.62
C VAL A 130 16.90 18.33 -0.91
N THR A 131 17.35 18.66 -2.12
CA THR A 131 17.59 20.05 -2.53
C THR A 131 16.41 20.57 -3.33
N PHE A 132 16.08 21.84 -3.13
CA PHE A 132 14.95 22.50 -3.79
C PHE A 132 15.44 23.66 -4.67
N ASP A 133 14.76 23.86 -5.80
CA ASP A 133 14.74 25.14 -6.52
C ASP A 133 13.55 25.99 -6.01
N HIS A 134 13.43 27.24 -6.49
CA HIS A 134 12.33 28.15 -6.14
C HIS A 134 12.18 28.43 -4.63
N VAL A 135 13.30 28.42 -3.90
CA VAL A 135 13.35 28.67 -2.45
C VAL A 135 13.12 30.13 -2.05
N GLY A 136 13.02 31.06 -3.02
CA GLY A 136 12.87 32.49 -2.75
C GLY A 136 14.00 33.03 -1.85
N SER A 137 13.65 33.70 -0.75
CA SER A 137 14.62 34.14 0.27
C SER A 137 14.99 33.07 1.32
N GLY A 138 14.53 31.84 1.11
CA GLY A 138 14.91 30.64 1.86
C GLY A 138 13.71 29.76 2.21
N LEU A 139 14.00 28.51 2.57
CA LEU A 139 13.00 27.57 3.07
C LEU A 139 12.54 27.93 4.48
N VAL A 140 11.27 27.65 4.78
CA VAL A 140 10.69 27.86 6.11
C VAL A 140 9.55 26.86 6.38
N SER A 141 9.33 26.59 7.66
CA SER A 141 8.06 26.02 8.13
C SER A 141 7.06 27.14 8.34
N ARG A 142 5.98 27.18 7.55
CA ARG A 142 5.05 28.33 7.57
C ARG A 142 4.37 28.56 8.92
N ASP A 143 4.26 27.53 9.74
CA ASP A 143 3.62 27.57 11.05
C ASP A 143 4.63 27.55 12.22
N GLY A 144 5.92 27.60 11.94
CA GLY A 144 7.00 27.57 12.92
C GLY A 144 7.17 26.24 13.66
N LYS A 145 6.43 25.19 13.29
CA LYS A 145 6.55 23.85 13.88
C LYS A 145 7.59 23.01 13.12
N PRO A 146 8.04 21.86 13.66
CA PRO A 146 8.85 20.92 12.90
C PRO A 146 8.22 20.58 11.55
N LEU A 147 9.05 20.41 10.52
CA LEU A 147 8.57 20.03 9.20
C LEU A 147 7.84 18.68 9.26
N ASN A 148 6.73 18.58 8.53
CA ASN A 148 5.86 17.41 8.55
C ASN A 148 5.65 16.79 7.15
N TRP A 149 4.98 15.63 7.11
CA TRP A 149 4.67 14.88 5.90
C TRP A 149 5.87 14.39 5.07
N PHE A 150 7.04 14.26 5.69
CA PHE A 150 8.16 13.55 5.11
C PHE A 150 8.19 12.10 5.57
N GLU A 151 8.34 11.19 4.62
CA GLU A 151 8.55 9.77 4.87
C GLU A 151 9.74 9.28 4.06
N ILE A 152 10.53 8.38 4.65
CA ILE A 152 11.67 7.73 4.00
C ILE A 152 11.54 6.22 4.11
N ILE A 153 12.20 5.50 3.20
CA ILE A 153 12.22 4.04 3.16
C ILE A 153 13.65 3.52 2.95
N GLY A 154 13.95 2.36 3.54
CA GLY A 154 15.15 1.56 3.27
C GLY A 154 14.81 0.11 2.93
N GLU A 155 15.83 -0.73 2.74
CA GLU A 155 15.63 -2.16 2.40
C GLU A 155 14.86 -2.95 3.47
N GLU A 156 15.02 -2.59 4.75
CA GLU A 156 14.46 -3.35 5.87
C GLU A 156 13.17 -2.75 6.46
N THR A 157 12.66 -1.65 5.89
CA THR A 157 11.49 -0.92 6.40
C THR A 157 10.48 -0.60 5.30
N ASP A 158 9.23 -0.31 5.68
CA ASP A 158 8.32 0.48 4.85
C ASP A 158 8.68 1.97 4.85
N PHE A 159 7.90 2.76 4.13
CA PHE A 159 7.89 4.21 4.31
C PHE A 159 7.50 4.51 5.74
N VAL A 160 8.41 5.17 6.46
CA VAL A 160 8.22 5.58 7.84
C VAL A 160 8.39 7.09 7.95
N PRO A 161 7.74 7.74 8.93
CA PRO A 161 7.96 9.16 9.19
C PRO A 161 9.43 9.49 9.36
N ALA A 162 9.84 10.62 8.78
CA ALA A 162 11.19 11.14 8.85
C ALA A 162 11.23 12.45 9.62
N GLU A 163 12.25 12.62 10.46
CA GLU A 163 12.64 13.94 10.93
C GLU A 163 13.22 14.73 9.75
N ALA A 164 12.78 15.98 9.61
CA ALA A 164 13.13 16.86 8.50
C ALA A 164 13.70 18.19 9.00
N VAL A 165 14.95 18.49 8.63
CA VAL A 165 15.70 19.68 9.08
C VAL A 165 16.13 20.52 7.88
N ILE A 166 15.85 21.83 7.91
CA ILE A 166 16.26 22.75 6.85
C ILE A 166 17.76 23.07 7.01
N GLU A 167 18.52 22.90 5.92
CA GLU A 167 19.91 23.31 5.78
C GLU A 167 20.09 24.08 4.46
N GLY A 168 20.05 25.43 4.53
CA GLY A 168 20.08 26.29 3.35
C GLY A 168 18.90 26.02 2.42
N ASP A 169 19.20 25.61 1.19
CA ASP A 169 18.21 25.29 0.15
C ASP A 169 17.82 23.80 0.17
N SER A 170 18.20 23.07 1.22
CA SER A 170 17.94 21.64 1.35
C SER A 170 17.16 21.30 2.62
N VAL A 171 16.50 20.14 2.58
CA VAL A 171 15.91 19.48 3.76
C VAL A 171 16.62 18.14 3.95
N ILE A 172 17.08 17.88 5.16
CA ILE A 172 17.73 16.63 5.56
C ILE A 172 16.72 15.74 6.24
N LEU A 173 16.54 14.55 5.68
CA LEU A 173 15.61 13.54 6.16
C LEU A 173 16.35 12.42 6.87
N SER A 174 15.84 12.00 8.03
CA SER A 174 16.37 10.83 8.75
C SER A 174 15.30 10.15 9.59
N SER A 175 15.50 8.88 9.91
CA SER A 175 14.62 8.13 10.81
C SER A 175 15.43 7.05 11.54
N PRO A 176 15.29 6.87 12.86
CA PRO A 176 16.02 5.84 13.60
C PRO A 176 15.64 4.42 13.15
N LYS A 177 14.50 4.25 12.47
CA LYS A 177 14.07 2.96 11.90
C LYS A 177 14.84 2.61 10.62
N VAL A 178 15.43 3.59 9.91
CA VAL A 178 16.01 3.41 8.57
C VAL A 178 17.53 3.50 8.63
N LYS A 179 18.21 2.36 8.50
CA LYS A 179 19.68 2.27 8.54
C LYS A 179 20.34 2.80 7.25
N GLN A 180 19.71 2.55 6.11
CA GLN A 180 20.16 2.99 4.79
C GLN A 180 18.95 3.53 4.04
N ALA A 181 18.89 4.85 3.85
CA ALA A 181 17.74 5.48 3.22
C ALA A 181 17.88 5.41 1.68
N ALA A 182 16.84 4.92 1.02
CA ALA A 182 16.83 4.63 -0.42
C ALA A 182 15.95 5.61 -1.20
N ALA A 183 14.76 5.93 -0.68
CA ALA A 183 13.79 6.81 -1.30
C ALA A 183 12.99 7.61 -0.25
N MET A 184 12.27 8.62 -0.73
CA MET A 184 11.41 9.47 0.08
C MET A 184 10.10 9.82 -0.62
N ARG A 185 9.10 10.20 0.17
CA ARG A 185 7.87 10.84 -0.30
C ARG A 185 7.47 12.00 0.62
N PHE A 186 6.92 13.06 0.04
CA PHE A 186 6.51 14.29 0.72
C PHE A 186 5.06 14.58 0.38
N GLY A 187 4.23 14.82 1.40
CA GLY A 187 2.80 15.10 1.21
C GLY A 187 2.00 13.93 0.64
N TRP A 188 2.41 12.68 0.91
CA TRP A 188 1.86 11.48 0.26
C TRP A 188 0.57 10.96 0.93
N ASN A 189 -0.40 11.85 1.14
CA ASN A 189 -1.71 11.50 1.70
C ASN A 189 -2.79 12.47 1.18
N LYS A 190 -4.01 11.97 0.94
CA LYS A 190 -5.15 12.80 0.52
C LYS A 190 -5.53 13.92 1.50
N LEU A 191 -5.08 13.84 2.75
CA LEU A 191 -5.26 14.84 3.80
C LEU A 191 -4.00 15.66 4.09
N ALA A 192 -2.99 15.60 3.22
CA ALA A 192 -1.71 16.25 3.47
C ALA A 192 -1.82 17.79 3.42
N GLU A 193 -1.60 18.44 4.56
CA GLU A 193 -1.45 19.90 4.69
C GLU A 193 0.00 20.26 5.11
N PRO A 194 1.01 20.08 4.25
CA PRO A 194 2.41 20.11 4.65
C PRO A 194 2.98 21.51 4.83
N ASN A 195 3.71 21.76 5.92
CA ASN A 195 4.14 23.11 6.32
C ASN A 195 5.42 23.64 5.64
N LEU A 196 6.08 22.86 4.77
CA LEU A 196 7.23 23.35 3.99
C LEU A 196 6.78 24.41 2.96
N SER A 197 7.45 25.56 3.00
CA SER A 197 7.24 26.68 2.09
C SER A 197 8.54 27.46 1.90
N ASN A 198 8.54 28.42 0.98
CA ASN A 198 9.52 29.49 1.01
C ASN A 198 9.05 30.63 1.94
N LYS A 199 9.97 31.53 2.30
CA LYS A 199 9.68 32.68 3.17
C LYS A 199 8.67 33.67 2.60
N GLU A 200 8.40 33.63 1.30
CA GLU A 200 7.36 34.41 0.64
C GLU A 200 5.95 33.79 0.80
N GLY A 201 5.84 32.65 1.49
CA GLY A 201 4.57 32.02 1.82
C GLY A 201 4.01 31.09 0.75
N LEU A 202 4.82 30.71 -0.25
CA LEU A 202 4.41 29.77 -1.28
C LEU A 202 4.78 28.32 -0.90
N PRO A 203 3.81 27.38 -0.87
CA PRO A 203 4.03 26.02 -0.40
C PRO A 203 4.77 25.15 -1.43
N ALA A 204 5.47 24.13 -0.93
CA ALA A 204 6.03 23.08 -1.79
C ALA A 204 4.93 22.11 -2.26
N ALA A 205 5.03 21.64 -3.51
CA ALA A 205 4.16 20.59 -4.04
C ALA A 205 4.54 19.21 -3.47
N PRO A 206 3.60 18.27 -3.30
CA PRO A 206 3.88 16.87 -3.00
C PRO A 206 4.71 16.20 -4.10
N PHE A 207 5.64 15.31 -3.72
CA PHE A 207 6.46 14.55 -4.67
C PHE A 207 7.06 13.31 -3.99
N ARG A 208 7.66 12.43 -4.79
CA ARG A 208 8.52 11.33 -4.35
C ARG A 208 9.83 11.36 -5.11
N ALA A 209 10.88 10.82 -4.52
CA ALA A 209 12.20 10.77 -5.13
C ALA A 209 13.00 9.57 -4.63
N GLY A 210 13.94 9.11 -5.46
CA GLY A 210 14.74 7.93 -5.21
C GLY A 210 14.07 6.64 -5.70
N GLU A 211 14.82 5.55 -5.60
CA GLU A 211 14.37 4.22 -6.00
C GLU A 211 13.88 3.47 -4.77
N VAL A 212 12.61 3.07 -4.78
CA VAL A 212 12.03 2.23 -3.73
C VAL A 212 12.64 0.83 -3.90
N PRO A 213 13.29 0.27 -2.87
CA PRO A 213 13.91 -1.05 -2.98
C PRO A 213 12.84 -2.13 -3.17
N GLU A 214 13.13 -3.11 -4.04
CA GLU A 214 12.41 -4.38 -4.03
C GLU A 214 12.69 -5.10 -2.71
N ARG A 215 11.64 -5.54 -2.02
CA ARG A 215 11.76 -6.10 -0.67
C ARG A 215 11.15 -7.49 -0.65
N ASP A 216 11.98 -8.48 -0.34
CA ASP A 216 11.53 -9.81 -0.02
C ASP A 216 11.44 -9.96 1.51
N TRP A 217 10.27 -9.65 2.07
CA TRP A 217 10.04 -9.75 3.52
C TRP A 217 10.29 -11.14 4.09
N MET A 218 10.02 -12.20 3.31
CA MET A 218 10.25 -13.58 3.74
C MET A 218 11.76 -13.82 3.91
N SER A 219 12.55 -13.49 2.89
CA SER A 219 14.02 -13.64 2.97
C SER A 219 14.66 -12.74 4.03
N LEU A 220 14.08 -11.55 4.27
CA LEU A 220 14.59 -10.59 5.26
C LEU A 220 14.23 -10.94 6.71
N LYS A 221 13.08 -11.58 6.94
CA LYS A 221 12.51 -11.75 8.31
C LYS A 221 12.35 -13.21 8.75
N VAL A 222 12.49 -14.17 7.85
CA VAL A 222 12.26 -15.59 8.13
C VAL A 222 13.50 -16.41 7.79
N ASP A 223 14.39 -16.60 8.75
CA ASP A 223 15.61 -17.38 8.54
C ASP A 223 15.33 -18.84 8.13
N GLU A 224 14.29 -19.47 8.70
CA GLU A 224 13.90 -20.85 8.36
C GLU A 224 13.57 -21.00 6.86
N SER A 225 13.09 -19.94 6.19
CA SER A 225 12.67 -20.03 4.78
C SER A 225 13.81 -20.44 3.84
N LYS A 226 15.07 -20.26 4.24
CA LYS A 226 16.27 -20.69 3.49
C LYS A 226 16.36 -22.20 3.29
N GLU A 227 15.69 -22.98 4.14
CA GLU A 227 15.64 -24.44 4.06
C GLU A 227 14.49 -24.94 3.16
N TYR A 228 13.63 -24.03 2.68
CA TYR A 228 12.41 -24.37 1.96
C TYR A 228 12.52 -24.01 0.47
N LYS A 229 11.79 -24.76 -0.36
CA LYS A 229 11.61 -24.49 -1.79
C LYS A 229 10.24 -23.87 -2.03
N LEU A 230 10.22 -22.77 -2.78
CA LEU A 230 8.98 -22.15 -3.25
C LEU A 230 8.26 -23.09 -4.22
N ILE A 231 6.99 -23.40 -3.92
CA ILE A 231 6.10 -24.16 -4.81
C ILE A 231 5.13 -23.22 -5.52
N TYR A 232 4.45 -22.39 -4.75
CA TYR A 232 3.47 -21.45 -5.27
C TYR A 232 3.80 -20.03 -4.85
N ASP A 233 3.66 -19.11 -5.78
CA ASP A 233 3.64 -17.67 -5.52
C ASP A 233 2.36 -17.08 -6.12
N LEU A 234 1.56 -16.42 -5.31
CA LEU A 234 0.26 -15.89 -5.69
C LEU A 234 0.14 -14.42 -5.30
N ASP A 235 0.02 -13.56 -6.32
CA ASP A 235 -0.43 -12.18 -6.13
C ASP A 235 -1.95 -12.16 -5.96
N LEU A 236 -2.40 -11.89 -4.72
CA LEU A 236 -3.81 -11.95 -4.35
C LEU A 236 -4.63 -10.81 -4.95
N LYS A 237 -4.01 -9.86 -5.68
CA LYS A 237 -4.77 -8.87 -6.48
C LYS A 237 -5.51 -9.51 -7.65
N HIS A 238 -5.08 -10.69 -8.08
CA HIS A 238 -5.65 -11.42 -9.21
C HIS A 238 -6.53 -12.60 -8.78
N LEU A 239 -7.01 -12.60 -7.53
CA LEU A 239 -7.96 -13.60 -7.07
C LEU A 239 -9.22 -13.61 -7.95
N GLY A 240 -9.77 -14.80 -8.16
CA GLY A 240 -10.96 -15.03 -8.96
C GLY A 240 -11.33 -16.50 -9.01
N ARG A 241 -12.22 -16.86 -9.95
CA ARG A 241 -12.64 -18.27 -10.14
C ARG A 241 -11.48 -19.19 -10.53
N THR A 242 -10.56 -18.67 -11.34
CA THR A 242 -9.33 -19.36 -11.70
C THR A 242 -8.20 -18.77 -10.88
N ILE A 243 -7.39 -19.63 -10.25
CA ILE A 243 -6.21 -19.20 -9.51
C ILE A 243 -5.02 -19.21 -10.45
N ASN A 244 -4.49 -18.02 -10.72
CA ASN A 244 -3.32 -17.83 -11.57
C ASN A 244 -2.11 -17.53 -10.70
N TYR A 245 -1.32 -18.56 -10.40
CA TYR A 245 -0.07 -18.37 -9.68
C TYR A 245 0.95 -17.62 -10.56
N THR A 246 1.68 -16.69 -9.95
CA THR A 246 2.85 -16.06 -10.58
C THR A 246 3.99 -17.08 -10.75
N THR A 247 4.10 -18.01 -9.81
CA THR A 247 4.98 -19.19 -9.89
C THR A 247 4.20 -20.42 -9.50
N ASP A 248 4.21 -21.46 -10.33
CA ASP A 248 3.67 -22.79 -10.04
C ASP A 248 4.71 -23.86 -10.40
N ALA A 249 5.39 -24.40 -9.39
CA ALA A 249 6.36 -25.49 -9.56
C ALA A 249 5.75 -26.89 -9.38
N SER A 250 4.44 -26.99 -9.10
CA SER A 250 3.81 -28.23 -8.63
C SER A 250 3.74 -29.34 -9.70
N GLY A 251 3.70 -28.99 -10.98
CA GLY A 251 3.65 -29.96 -12.08
C GLY A 251 4.88 -30.88 -12.13
N ASP A 252 6.05 -30.27 -11.94
CA ASP A 252 7.36 -30.93 -12.05
C ASP A 252 7.91 -31.39 -10.69
N PHE A 253 7.29 -30.98 -9.59
CA PHE A 253 7.76 -31.33 -8.26
C PHE A 253 7.51 -32.81 -7.94
N LYS A 254 8.59 -33.58 -7.77
CA LYS A 254 8.56 -35.03 -7.43
C LYS A 254 9.32 -35.38 -6.15
N THR A 255 9.95 -34.40 -5.51
CA THR A 255 10.81 -34.65 -4.34
C THR A 255 9.94 -34.83 -3.10
N PRO A 256 10.14 -35.90 -2.29
CA PRO A 256 9.45 -36.01 -1.01
C PRO A 256 9.76 -34.82 -0.10
N PHE A 257 8.74 -34.35 0.62
CA PHE A 257 8.84 -33.27 1.59
C PHE A 257 8.27 -33.69 2.94
N ASP A 258 8.72 -33.05 4.00
CA ASP A 258 8.30 -33.34 5.37
C ASP A 258 7.66 -32.14 6.09
N ARG A 259 7.83 -30.92 5.56
CA ARG A 259 7.19 -29.71 6.07
C ARG A 259 6.60 -28.87 4.95
N ILE A 260 5.53 -28.15 5.29
CA ILE A 260 4.87 -27.17 4.45
C ILE A 260 4.91 -25.83 5.18
N ALA A 261 5.13 -24.74 4.44
CA ALA A 261 5.10 -23.40 4.97
C ALA A 261 4.28 -22.44 4.10
N TYR A 262 3.72 -21.43 4.75
CA TYR A 262 2.98 -20.34 4.15
C TYR A 262 3.57 -19.02 4.60
N PHE A 263 3.76 -18.09 3.68
CA PHE A 263 4.09 -16.71 3.96
C PHE A 263 3.04 -15.80 3.33
N LEU A 264 2.26 -15.11 4.17
CA LEU A 264 1.30 -14.12 3.74
C LEU A 264 1.81 -12.73 4.11
N GLU A 265 1.88 -11.84 3.13
CA GLU A 265 2.16 -10.41 3.32
C GLU A 265 0.96 -9.59 2.89
N LEU A 266 0.55 -8.64 3.74
CA LEU A 266 -0.57 -7.74 3.54
C LEU A 266 -0.15 -6.32 3.92
N GLN A 267 -0.34 -5.36 3.02
CA GLN A 267 -0.13 -3.95 3.29
C GLN A 267 -1.37 -3.16 2.87
N LYS A 268 -2.05 -2.57 3.86
CA LYS A 268 -3.02 -1.51 3.59
C LYS A 268 -2.29 -0.25 3.16
N ILE A 269 -2.96 0.57 2.39
CA ILE A 269 -2.32 1.74 1.80
C ILE A 269 -1.97 2.75 2.89
N GLY A 270 -0.68 3.10 2.98
CA GLY A 270 -0.15 4.02 3.99
C GLY A 270 0.11 3.37 5.35
N GLU A 271 -0.09 2.06 5.49
CA GLU A 271 0.27 1.30 6.69
C GLU A 271 1.58 0.51 6.48
N GLU A 272 2.21 0.10 7.58
CA GLU A 272 3.34 -0.83 7.53
C GLU A 272 2.85 -2.21 7.03
N THR A 273 3.67 -2.90 6.26
CA THR A 273 3.40 -4.25 5.78
C THR A 273 3.27 -5.18 6.97
N GLN A 274 2.15 -5.87 7.07
CA GLN A 274 1.97 -7.00 7.99
C GLN A 274 2.36 -8.29 7.29
N TYR A 275 3.00 -9.20 8.01
CA TYR A 275 3.31 -10.52 7.49
C TYR A 275 3.13 -11.58 8.56
N VAL A 276 2.84 -12.80 8.10
CA VAL A 276 2.93 -14.01 8.90
C VAL A 276 3.57 -15.12 8.06
N TYR A 277 4.57 -15.74 8.64
CA TYR A 277 5.10 -17.03 8.23
C TYR A 277 4.58 -18.09 9.18
N VAL A 278 4.08 -19.19 8.63
CA VAL A 278 3.72 -20.37 9.40
C VAL A 278 4.21 -21.63 8.69
N SER A 279 4.98 -22.47 9.40
CA SER A 279 5.41 -23.79 8.91
C SER A 279 4.96 -24.89 9.86
N MET A 280 4.72 -26.09 9.34
CA MET A 280 4.23 -27.25 10.08
C MET A 280 4.70 -28.55 9.45
N ASP A 281 4.54 -29.66 10.16
CA ASP A 281 4.70 -30.97 9.54
C ASP A 281 3.73 -31.13 8.36
N ALA A 282 4.19 -31.81 7.30
CA ALA A 282 3.40 -32.00 6.09
C ALA A 282 2.09 -32.76 6.39
N PHE A 283 0.96 -32.12 6.14
CA PHE A 283 -0.38 -32.70 6.32
C PHE A 283 -0.88 -33.49 5.09
N THR A 284 -0.10 -33.48 4.00
CA THR A 284 -0.32 -34.21 2.76
C THR A 284 1.02 -34.46 2.08
N ASP A 285 1.11 -35.51 1.25
CA ASP A 285 2.23 -35.78 0.35
C ASP A 285 1.96 -35.29 -1.09
N ASP A 286 0.73 -34.83 -1.38
CA ASP A 286 0.35 -34.25 -2.67
C ASP A 286 0.61 -32.74 -2.67
N VAL A 287 1.67 -32.33 -3.36
CA VAL A 287 2.04 -30.92 -3.55
C VAL A 287 0.93 -30.10 -4.22
N LYS A 288 -0.04 -30.71 -4.91
CA LYS A 288 -1.16 -29.96 -5.50
C LYS A 288 -2.22 -29.53 -4.48
N GLN A 289 -2.18 -30.10 -3.27
CA GLN A 289 -3.17 -29.84 -2.22
C GLN A 289 -2.77 -28.75 -1.23
N ILE A 290 -1.58 -28.15 -1.39
CA ILE A 290 -1.05 -27.14 -0.45
C ILE A 290 -1.28 -25.70 -0.92
N GLY A 291 -1.74 -25.49 -2.15
CA GLY A 291 -2.13 -24.17 -2.66
C GLY A 291 -3.54 -23.75 -2.22
N VAL A 292 -4.12 -22.74 -2.91
CA VAL A 292 -5.52 -22.36 -2.71
C VAL A 292 -6.43 -23.59 -2.98
N PRO A 293 -7.29 -23.99 -2.03
CA PRO A 293 -8.03 -25.26 -2.10
C PRO A 293 -9.24 -25.16 -3.02
N THR A 294 -8.97 -25.11 -4.33
CA THR A 294 -10.00 -25.16 -5.38
C THR A 294 -10.62 -26.56 -5.51
N LEU A 295 -11.77 -26.66 -6.17
CA LEU A 295 -12.40 -27.97 -6.40
C LEU A 295 -11.45 -28.95 -7.12
N ASP A 296 -10.65 -28.44 -8.06
CA ASP A 296 -9.70 -29.22 -8.86
C ASP A 296 -8.49 -29.69 -8.05
N SER A 297 -8.07 -28.94 -7.03
CA SER A 297 -6.97 -29.36 -6.14
C SER A 297 -7.38 -30.52 -5.25
N LYS A 298 -8.69 -30.72 -5.04
CA LYS A 298 -9.27 -31.74 -4.15
C LYS A 298 -8.81 -31.63 -2.70
N ALA A 299 -8.20 -30.51 -2.32
CA ALA A 299 -7.82 -30.23 -0.95
C ALA A 299 -9.08 -30.12 -0.09
N ARG A 300 -9.16 -30.94 0.96
CA ARG A 300 -10.27 -30.94 1.92
C ARG A 300 -9.74 -31.35 3.30
N PHE A 301 -9.31 -30.37 4.09
CA PHE A 301 -8.72 -30.57 5.40
C PHE A 301 -9.45 -29.78 6.47
N GLN A 302 -9.89 -30.48 7.51
CA GLN A 302 -10.16 -29.94 8.83
C GLN A 302 -9.30 -30.78 9.78
N THR A 303 -8.06 -30.36 9.99
CA THR A 303 -6.98 -31.26 10.45
C THR A 303 -6.00 -30.56 11.37
N LYS A 304 -5.73 -31.20 12.52
CA LYS A 304 -4.68 -30.78 13.44
C LYS A 304 -3.31 -31.04 12.84
N VAL A 305 -2.42 -30.06 12.96
CA VAL A 305 -1.03 -30.14 12.50
C VAL A 305 -0.07 -29.93 13.67
N ASN A 306 1.12 -30.51 13.56
CA ASN A 306 2.12 -30.47 14.62
C ASN A 306 3.31 -29.59 14.24
N ASN A 307 4.10 -29.22 15.27
CA ASN A 307 5.37 -28.51 15.13
C ASN A 307 5.22 -27.17 14.38
N LEU A 308 4.28 -26.33 14.83
CA LEU A 308 4.07 -25.01 14.23
C LEU A 308 5.28 -24.11 14.51
N ASN A 309 5.92 -23.59 13.48
CA ASN A 309 6.79 -22.43 13.61
C ASN A 309 6.05 -21.21 13.08
N VAL A 310 5.99 -20.14 13.87
CA VAL A 310 5.27 -18.90 13.53
C VAL A 310 6.20 -17.71 13.71
N VAL A 311 6.34 -16.92 12.64
CA VAL A 311 7.06 -15.63 12.64
C VAL A 311 6.11 -14.57 12.11
N SER A 312 5.90 -13.48 12.83
CA SER A 312 4.97 -12.42 12.46
C SER A 312 5.39 -11.08 13.06
N ASN A 313 5.03 -9.98 12.41
CA ASN A 313 5.12 -8.64 12.99
C ASN A 313 3.76 -8.12 13.50
N VAL A 314 2.70 -8.93 13.45
CA VAL A 314 1.39 -8.59 14.01
C VAL A 314 1.40 -8.88 15.51
N ALA A 315 1.21 -7.82 16.32
CA ALA A 315 1.43 -7.84 17.77
C ALA A 315 0.67 -8.94 18.53
N ASP A 316 -0.53 -9.27 18.08
CA ASP A 316 -1.42 -10.22 18.77
C ASP A 316 -1.26 -11.68 18.29
N ILE A 317 -0.23 -12.00 17.49
CA ILE A 317 0.07 -13.37 17.08
C ILE A 317 1.12 -13.99 18.00
N VAL A 318 0.85 -15.19 18.54
CA VAL A 318 1.88 -15.94 19.27
C VAL A 318 2.91 -16.46 18.26
N THR A 319 4.16 -16.03 18.43
CA THR A 319 5.31 -16.44 17.61
C THR A 319 6.20 -17.42 18.38
N GLY A 320 6.95 -18.25 17.65
CA GLY A 320 7.82 -19.26 18.24
C GLY A 320 7.98 -20.48 17.36
N ASN A 321 8.81 -21.42 17.79
CA ASN A 321 9.08 -22.68 17.10
C ASN A 321 8.49 -23.85 17.88
N GLY A 322 8.00 -24.87 17.16
CA GLY A 322 7.43 -26.08 17.76
C GLY A 322 6.19 -25.81 18.61
N LEU A 323 5.43 -24.76 18.28
CA LEU A 323 4.20 -24.41 18.98
C LEU A 323 3.18 -25.56 18.82
N PRO A 324 2.44 -25.90 19.89
CA PRO A 324 1.29 -26.79 19.80
C PRO A 324 0.09 -26.03 19.21
N GLY A 325 -1.05 -26.72 19.10
CA GLY A 325 -2.30 -26.05 18.77
C GLY A 325 -2.57 -25.84 17.28
N GLY A 326 -1.80 -26.45 16.38
CA GLY A 326 -2.00 -26.26 14.95
C GLY A 326 -3.28 -26.89 14.43
N ASN A 327 -4.02 -26.16 13.61
CA ASN A 327 -5.16 -26.66 12.84
C ASN A 327 -5.27 -25.95 11.50
N ILE A 328 -5.70 -26.66 10.46
CA ILE A 328 -5.94 -26.11 9.13
C ILE A 328 -7.37 -26.38 8.66
N GLU A 329 -7.91 -25.41 7.94
CA GLU A 329 -9.25 -25.42 7.33
C GLU A 329 -9.16 -25.06 5.84
N PHE A 330 -9.12 -26.09 5.01
CA PHE A 330 -8.80 -25.98 3.58
C PHE A 330 -9.87 -26.72 2.78
N TRP A 331 -10.73 -26.01 2.06
CA TRP A 331 -11.71 -26.61 1.13
C TRP A 331 -12.30 -25.57 0.18
N SER A 332 -12.82 -26.02 -0.97
CA SER A 332 -13.48 -25.15 -1.97
C SER A 332 -14.93 -24.81 -1.65
N GLY A 333 -15.56 -25.56 -0.73
CA GLY A 333 -17.00 -25.53 -0.48
C GLY A 333 -17.48 -24.41 0.44
N ASN A 334 -18.78 -24.44 0.74
CA ASN A 334 -19.32 -23.66 1.85
C ASN A 334 -18.87 -24.25 3.19
N TYR A 335 -19.12 -23.52 4.27
CA TYR A 335 -18.88 -24.00 5.63
C TYR A 335 -19.77 -23.29 6.65
N GLY A 336 -19.88 -23.89 7.82
CA GLY A 336 -20.63 -23.36 8.96
C GLY A 336 -19.84 -23.44 10.27
N PRO A 337 -20.25 -22.69 11.30
CA PRO A 337 -19.47 -22.48 12.51
C PRO A 337 -19.56 -23.64 13.52
N LEU A 338 -20.09 -24.80 13.12
CA LEU A 338 -20.27 -25.93 14.04
C LEU A 338 -18.93 -26.65 14.24
N ASN A 339 -18.49 -26.74 15.49
CA ASN A 339 -17.27 -27.46 15.87
C ASN A 339 -17.44 -28.99 15.92
N ALA A 340 -17.83 -29.62 14.81
CA ALA A 340 -18.12 -31.06 14.77
C ALA A 340 -16.88 -31.94 15.03
N LYS A 341 -15.67 -31.41 14.81
CA LYS A 341 -14.40 -32.11 15.08
C LYS A 341 -13.92 -31.93 16.52
N ASN A 342 -14.65 -31.19 17.36
CA ASN A 342 -14.29 -30.90 18.74
C ASN A 342 -12.86 -30.33 18.86
N ILE A 343 -12.53 -29.38 17.99
CA ILE A 343 -11.28 -28.63 18.08
C ILE A 343 -11.28 -27.84 19.40
N PRO A 344 -10.26 -28.00 20.26
CA PRO A 344 -10.23 -27.33 21.56
C PRO A 344 -10.28 -25.81 21.40
N ASN A 345 -11.02 -25.14 22.29
CA ASN A 345 -11.25 -23.69 22.29
C ASN A 345 -12.04 -23.11 21.11
N ALA A 346 -12.48 -23.93 20.16
CA ALA A 346 -13.26 -23.47 19.02
C ALA A 346 -14.72 -23.26 19.41
N SER A 347 -15.38 -22.33 18.74
CA SER A 347 -16.78 -21.99 18.96
C SER A 347 -17.69 -22.89 18.14
N ALA A 348 -18.95 -23.06 18.58
CA ALA A 348 -20.00 -23.67 17.76
C ALA A 348 -20.91 -22.61 17.11
N THR A 349 -20.63 -21.32 17.33
CA THR A 349 -21.47 -20.19 16.92
C THR A 349 -20.70 -19.02 16.33
N LEU A 350 -19.36 -19.06 16.36
CA LEU A 350 -18.49 -18.08 15.73
C LEU A 350 -17.73 -18.78 14.62
N TRP A 351 -17.49 -18.11 13.51
CA TRP A 351 -16.54 -18.57 12.50
C TRP A 351 -15.13 -18.48 13.07
N ASP A 352 -14.53 -19.65 13.29
CA ASP A 352 -13.18 -19.81 13.82
C ASP A 352 -12.56 -21.15 13.39
N PHE A 353 -11.49 -21.55 14.06
CA PHE A 353 -10.68 -22.73 13.75
C PHE A 353 -11.34 -24.10 14.03
N GLY A 354 -12.67 -24.13 14.20
CA GLY A 354 -13.46 -25.34 14.34
C GLY A 354 -14.54 -25.49 13.27
N ASP A 355 -14.57 -24.63 12.26
CA ASP A 355 -15.62 -24.58 11.25
C ASP A 355 -15.72 -25.90 10.46
N GLU A 356 -16.91 -26.24 9.99
CA GLU A 356 -17.13 -27.47 9.25
C GLU A 356 -17.57 -27.22 7.81
N PHE A 357 -17.02 -28.03 6.90
CA PHE A 357 -17.44 -28.05 5.52
C PHE A 357 -18.96 -28.27 5.39
N ALA A 358 -19.56 -27.52 4.48
CA ALA A 358 -20.94 -27.65 4.05
C ALA A 358 -21.06 -27.63 2.53
N ASP A 359 -22.14 -28.21 2.01
CA ASP A 359 -22.44 -28.17 0.58
C ASP A 359 -22.85 -26.77 0.09
N PRO A 360 -22.63 -26.46 -1.21
CA PRO A 360 -22.00 -27.32 -2.22
C PRO A 360 -20.46 -27.36 -2.10
N ALA A 361 -19.86 -28.41 -2.67
CA ALA A 361 -18.41 -28.61 -2.66
C ALA A 361 -17.60 -27.54 -3.41
N ASP A 362 -18.21 -26.81 -4.33
CA ASP A 362 -17.60 -25.62 -4.95
C ASP A 362 -18.41 -24.38 -4.57
N GLY A 363 -18.10 -23.81 -3.42
CA GLY A 363 -18.88 -22.78 -2.76
C GLY A 363 -18.02 -21.59 -2.38
N TYR A 364 -18.16 -21.17 -1.12
CA TYR A 364 -17.50 -20.01 -0.52
C TYR A 364 -15.97 -20.12 -0.58
N GLY A 365 -15.41 -21.27 -0.21
CA GLY A 365 -13.96 -21.49 -0.17
C GLY A 365 -13.33 -20.98 1.13
N CYS A 366 -12.50 -21.83 1.73
CA CYS A 366 -11.83 -21.62 3.01
C CYS A 366 -10.36 -22.04 2.87
N MET A 367 -9.43 -21.14 3.19
CA MET A 367 -8.02 -21.45 3.31
C MET A 367 -7.45 -20.75 4.54
N GLN A 368 -7.41 -21.46 5.66
CA GLN A 368 -7.12 -20.87 6.94
C GLN A 368 -6.18 -21.76 7.76
N VAL A 369 -5.23 -21.13 8.44
CA VAL A 369 -4.29 -21.80 9.35
C VAL A 369 -4.40 -21.13 10.71
N HIS A 370 -4.42 -21.94 11.76
CA HIS A 370 -4.76 -21.49 13.10
C HIS A 370 -3.83 -22.05 14.17
N ASN A 371 -3.81 -21.35 15.29
CA ASN A 371 -3.34 -21.85 16.57
C ASN A 371 -4.53 -21.87 17.56
N TYR A 372 -5.18 -23.03 17.70
CA TYR A 372 -6.36 -23.19 18.55
C TYR A 372 -6.04 -23.08 20.04
N GLU A 373 -4.80 -23.35 20.46
CA GLU A 373 -4.41 -23.17 21.87
C GLU A 373 -4.34 -21.70 22.23
N ALA A 374 -3.78 -20.89 21.33
CA ALA A 374 -3.73 -19.43 21.47
C ALA A 374 -5.06 -18.75 21.08
N LYS A 375 -6.06 -19.50 20.60
CA LYS A 375 -7.33 -18.98 20.05
C LYS A 375 -7.11 -17.98 18.91
N GLN A 376 -6.21 -18.32 17.99
CA GLN A 376 -5.76 -17.44 16.92
C GLN A 376 -6.01 -18.05 15.55
N THR A 377 -6.61 -17.27 14.66
CA THR A 377 -6.37 -17.40 13.23
C THR A 377 -5.01 -16.80 12.94
N LEU A 378 -4.11 -17.56 12.30
CA LEU A 378 -2.79 -17.06 11.91
C LEU A 378 -2.91 -16.32 10.57
N PHE A 379 -3.56 -16.95 9.59
CA PHE A 379 -4.01 -16.28 8.39
C PHE A 379 -5.31 -16.88 7.84
N ALA A 380 -6.00 -16.11 6.99
CA ALA A 380 -7.16 -16.55 6.25
C ALA A 380 -7.17 -15.97 4.83
N ILE A 381 -7.59 -16.79 3.86
CA ILE A 381 -7.93 -16.41 2.48
C ILE A 381 -9.21 -17.16 2.11
N ASN A 382 -10.36 -16.50 2.22
CA ASN A 382 -11.66 -17.09 1.92
C ASN A 382 -12.31 -16.38 0.74
N GLN A 383 -13.33 -16.99 0.14
CA GLN A 383 -14.11 -16.33 -0.90
C GLN A 383 -13.29 -15.83 -2.10
N TRP A 384 -12.17 -16.46 -2.44
CA TRP A 384 -11.26 -16.00 -3.50
C TRP A 384 -11.93 -15.73 -4.85
N LYS A 385 -13.06 -16.40 -5.14
CA LYS A 385 -13.86 -16.16 -6.35
C LYS A 385 -14.42 -14.74 -6.45
N GLY A 386 -14.57 -14.04 -5.32
CA GLY A 386 -15.03 -12.64 -5.26
C GLY A 386 -13.96 -11.61 -5.60
N GLY A 387 -12.71 -12.02 -5.86
CA GLY A 387 -11.63 -11.14 -6.28
C GLY A 387 -11.39 -9.99 -5.28
N PRO A 388 -11.68 -8.72 -5.63
CA PRO A 388 -11.53 -7.59 -4.71
C PRO A 388 -12.43 -7.67 -3.46
N SER A 389 -13.45 -8.51 -3.47
CA SER A 389 -14.34 -8.77 -2.32
C SER A 389 -13.96 -10.04 -1.54
N ALA A 390 -12.82 -10.67 -1.84
CA ALA A 390 -12.34 -11.80 -1.04
C ALA A 390 -12.05 -11.38 0.41
N ASP A 391 -12.06 -12.37 1.29
CA ASP A 391 -11.78 -12.24 2.71
C ASP A 391 -10.30 -12.59 2.94
N ILE A 392 -9.47 -11.62 3.34
CA ILE A 392 -8.05 -11.87 3.59
C ILE A 392 -7.61 -11.24 4.91
N GLY A 393 -6.74 -11.93 5.63
CA GLY A 393 -6.16 -11.33 6.82
C GLY A 393 -5.14 -12.17 7.57
N ILE A 394 -4.49 -11.50 8.52
CA ILE A 394 -3.46 -12.02 9.41
C ILE A 394 -3.90 -11.76 10.84
N GLY A 395 -3.89 -12.78 11.70
CA GLY A 395 -4.41 -12.67 13.06
C GLY A 395 -5.94 -12.82 13.13
N ASN A 396 -6.50 -12.55 14.31
CA ASN A 396 -7.95 -12.54 14.51
C ASN A 396 -8.59 -11.28 13.92
N SER A 397 -9.77 -11.42 13.34
CA SER A 397 -10.58 -10.27 12.89
C SER A 397 -11.24 -9.55 14.08
N SER A 398 -11.46 -8.25 13.91
CA SER A 398 -12.24 -7.41 14.81
C SER A 398 -13.54 -6.89 14.16
N SER A 399 -14.01 -7.52 13.09
CA SER A 399 -15.02 -6.95 12.17
C SER A 399 -16.38 -6.64 12.82
N ASP A 400 -16.91 -7.55 13.64
CA ASP A 400 -18.25 -7.37 14.24
C ASP A 400 -18.60 -8.33 15.40
N GLY A 401 -17.64 -9.11 15.89
CA GLY A 401 -17.85 -10.09 16.96
C GLY A 401 -18.62 -11.35 16.55
N ARG A 402 -19.01 -11.49 15.27
CA ARG A 402 -19.61 -12.72 14.72
C ARG A 402 -18.55 -13.69 14.24
N THR A 403 -17.41 -13.18 13.80
CA THR A 403 -16.26 -13.98 13.41
C THR A 403 -15.03 -13.67 14.27
N ARG A 404 -14.24 -14.71 14.56
CA ARG A 404 -12.85 -14.58 15.04
C ARG A 404 -11.86 -14.65 13.87
N ASP A 405 -12.22 -15.39 12.83
CA ASP A 405 -11.49 -15.42 11.57
C ASP A 405 -11.90 -14.27 10.63
N TRP A 406 -11.59 -14.36 9.34
CA TRP A 406 -11.88 -13.29 8.37
C TRP A 406 -13.12 -13.53 7.50
N THR A 407 -13.91 -14.56 7.79
CA THR A 407 -15.11 -14.90 7.03
C THR A 407 -16.11 -13.73 7.00
N PHE A 408 -16.60 -13.40 5.80
CA PHE A 408 -17.54 -12.32 5.46
C PHE A 408 -17.01 -10.89 5.65
N THR A 409 -15.69 -10.68 5.63
CA THR A 409 -15.09 -9.35 5.81
C THR A 409 -15.00 -8.53 4.52
N SER A 410 -14.99 -9.18 3.34
CA SER A 410 -14.96 -8.55 2.01
C SER A 410 -13.93 -7.42 1.89
N ASN A 411 -12.71 -7.66 2.33
CA ASN A 411 -11.71 -6.63 2.59
C ASN A 411 -10.49 -6.66 1.65
N ALA A 412 -10.40 -7.60 0.71
CA ALA A 412 -9.22 -7.72 -0.16
C ALA A 412 -8.89 -6.44 -0.96
N SER A 413 -9.89 -5.62 -1.31
CA SER A 413 -9.72 -4.33 -1.97
C SER A 413 -8.98 -3.28 -1.14
N GLN A 414 -8.88 -3.45 0.19
CA GLN A 414 -8.23 -2.52 1.11
C GLN A 414 -6.69 -2.62 1.09
N TYR A 415 -6.15 -3.71 0.54
CA TYR A 415 -4.72 -3.99 0.54
C TYR A 415 -4.07 -3.67 -0.81
N GLU A 416 -3.00 -2.90 -0.81
CA GLU A 416 -2.17 -2.61 -2.00
C GLU A 416 -1.11 -3.69 -2.22
N VAL A 417 -0.50 -4.19 -1.15
CA VAL A 417 0.30 -5.43 -1.18
C VAL A 417 -0.53 -6.55 -0.58
N LYS A 418 -0.69 -7.64 -1.33
CA LYS A 418 -1.34 -8.86 -0.85
C LYS A 418 -0.78 -10.05 -1.61
N ARG A 419 0.05 -10.86 -0.96
CA ARG A 419 0.77 -11.95 -1.63
C ARG A 419 0.91 -13.16 -0.73
N LEU A 420 0.61 -14.34 -1.27
CA LEU A 420 0.80 -15.62 -0.61
C LEU A 420 1.93 -16.38 -1.28
N ARG A 421 2.86 -16.89 -0.48
CA ARG A 421 3.90 -17.83 -0.92
C ARG A 421 3.75 -19.13 -0.17
N VAL A 422 3.78 -20.24 -0.90
CA VAL A 422 3.68 -21.60 -0.35
C VAL A 422 4.96 -22.35 -0.64
N LEU A 423 5.55 -22.94 0.40
CA LEU A 423 6.85 -23.56 0.34
C LEU A 423 6.83 -24.95 0.96
N VAL A 424 7.82 -25.77 0.60
CA VAL A 424 8.03 -27.10 1.20
C VAL A 424 9.49 -27.31 1.58
N ARG A 425 9.73 -28.02 2.68
CA ARG A 425 11.06 -28.52 3.03
C ARG A 425 11.21 -29.93 2.51
N THR A 426 12.20 -30.15 1.64
CA THR A 426 12.48 -31.49 1.10
C THR A 426 13.18 -32.37 2.14
N LYS A 427 12.91 -33.67 2.10
CA LYS A 427 13.55 -34.68 2.95
C LYS A 427 15.02 -34.90 2.63
#